data_AF-F4BHF9-F1
#
_entry.id   AF-F4BHF9-F1
#
_cell.length_a   1.000
_cell.length_b   1.000
_cell.length_c   1.000
_cell.angle_alpha   90.00
_cell.angle_beta   90.00
_cell.angle_gamma   90.00
#
_symmetry.space_group_name_H-M   'P 1'
#
loop_
_entity.id
_entity.type
_entity.pdbx_description
1 polymer ?
#
loop_
_entity_poly.entity_id
_entity_poly.type
_entity_poly.pdbx_seq_one_letter_code
_entity_poly.pdbx_strand_id
1 'polypeptide(L)'
;MKKILLGFTLLSGVVFAGDELKLKIKLHTNTQEQNILMPPNRYITDNISCPQGKSWIQELGQNVFTANVPLISTYNPEPSLLWPALSLHTRIVDDASVYFVVQQKIDRELTKGAEDNVTVKYHALIADGINTGVSEPNNKILKGKFNISDRNSHTLTSGYRDMEIIAHDNLWSGPENDDVLREMITSYTSKDNSVIISELLVSDDTQNADFIDPTNSGTKDIITIHVLLNEKDFESFVTDMDNYQITKDDSFLENYLVNENAIEAIRDGLALYKNMIVYVKNRVETKKVK
;
A
#
# COMPACT_ATOMS: atom_id res chain seq x y z
N MET A 1 48.73 -20.58 16.08
CA MET A 1 48.41 -19.19 16.47
C MET A 1 46.90 -19.02 16.44
N LYS A 2 46.29 -18.91 17.62
CA LYS A 2 44.84 -18.83 17.84
C LYS A 2 44.40 -17.36 17.76
N LYS A 3 43.35 -17.12 16.96
CA LYS A 3 42.24 -16.17 17.11
C LYS A 3 42.42 -15.06 18.16
N ILE A 4 42.65 -13.82 17.68
CA ILE A 4 42.15 -12.60 18.29
C ILE A 4 41.80 -11.62 17.16
N LEU A 5 40.51 -11.53 16.84
CA LEU A 5 39.89 -10.28 16.39
C LEU A 5 38.38 -10.34 16.69
N LEU A 6 38.07 -10.51 17.99
CA LEU A 6 36.85 -9.97 18.58
C LEU A 6 37.24 -8.59 19.11
N GLY A 7 36.71 -7.53 18.53
CA GLY A 7 36.94 -6.18 19.04
C GLY A 7 36.59 -5.14 17.99
N PHE A 8 35.62 -4.28 18.33
CA PHE A 8 35.11 -3.12 17.59
C PHE A 8 33.87 -3.29 16.68
N THR A 9 32.80 -3.88 17.20
CA THR A 9 31.41 -3.56 16.74
C THR A 9 30.40 -3.43 17.89
N LEU A 10 30.87 -3.20 19.13
CA LEU A 10 30.01 -3.18 20.33
C LEU A 10 29.70 -1.79 20.92
N LEU A 11 29.97 -0.68 20.21
CA LEU A 11 29.76 0.68 20.78
C LEU A 11 29.05 1.70 19.88
N SER A 12 28.46 1.27 18.77
CA SER A 12 27.41 2.02 18.08
C SER A 12 26.43 1.00 17.54
N GLY A 13 25.49 0.58 18.39
CA GLY A 13 24.54 -0.50 18.10
C GLY A 13 23.57 -0.13 17.01
N VAL A 14 24.00 -0.20 15.75
CA VAL A 14 23.18 -0.34 14.55
C VAL A 14 24.06 -0.99 13.47
N VAL A 15 24.05 -2.32 13.40
CA VAL A 15 24.51 -3.03 12.19
C VAL A 15 23.24 -3.38 11.42
N PHE A 16 22.67 -2.41 10.70
CA PHE A 16 21.70 -2.74 9.67
C PHE A 16 22.49 -3.22 8.46
N ALA A 17 22.64 -4.54 8.33
CA ALA A 17 22.57 -5.13 7.01
C ALA A 17 21.11 -4.98 6.55
N GLY A 18 20.70 -3.75 6.25
CA GLY A 18 19.36 -3.46 5.77
C GLY A 18 19.26 -4.06 4.38
N ASP A 19 18.26 -4.90 4.15
CA ASP A 19 18.01 -5.42 2.81
C ASP A 19 17.97 -4.24 1.83
N GLU A 20 18.82 -4.30 0.80
CA GLU A 20 18.80 -3.30 -0.27
C GLU A 20 17.41 -3.32 -0.92
N LEU A 21 16.87 -2.14 -1.25
CA LEU A 21 15.61 -1.98 -1.98
C LEU A 21 15.75 -2.32 -3.48
N LYS A 22 16.39 -3.46 -3.78
CA LYS A 22 16.56 -4.01 -5.13
C LYS A 22 15.30 -4.77 -5.54
N LEU A 23 14.25 -4.03 -5.83
CA LEU A 23 12.97 -4.56 -6.28
C LEU A 23 12.88 -4.47 -7.80
N LYS A 24 12.29 -5.49 -8.43
CA LYS A 24 12.00 -5.44 -9.87
C LYS A 24 10.78 -4.59 -10.11
N ILE A 25 11.00 -3.35 -10.51
CA ILE A 25 9.93 -2.39 -10.80
C ILE A 25 9.60 -2.43 -12.29
N LYS A 26 8.32 -2.51 -12.60
CA LYS A 26 7.78 -2.49 -13.96
C LYS A 26 6.76 -1.36 -14.10
N LEU A 27 6.52 -0.97 -15.35
CA LEU A 27 5.38 -0.12 -15.66
C LEU A 27 4.10 -0.85 -15.30
N HIS A 28 3.10 -0.08 -14.88
CA HIS A 28 1.75 -0.56 -14.71
C HIS A 28 1.19 -1.12 -16.02
N THR A 29 0.59 -2.31 -15.97
CA THR A 29 0.01 -2.99 -17.14
C THR A 29 -1.52 -3.12 -17.03
N ASN A 30 -2.20 -2.13 -16.45
CA ASN A 30 -3.66 -2.11 -16.42
C ASN A 30 -4.18 -2.09 -17.86
N THR A 31 -5.05 -3.04 -18.22
CA THR A 31 -5.69 -3.08 -19.54
C THR A 31 -7.22 -3.02 -19.44
N GLN A 32 -7.74 -2.59 -18.30
CA GLN A 32 -9.16 -2.54 -18.04
C GLN A 32 -9.87 -1.56 -18.99
N GLU A 33 -11.05 -1.98 -19.46
CA GLU A 33 -11.92 -1.15 -20.27
C GLU A 33 -12.24 0.14 -19.49
N GLN A 34 -12.23 1.28 -20.17
CA GLN A 34 -12.49 2.62 -19.58
C GLN A 34 -11.44 3.13 -18.59
N ASN A 35 -10.28 2.47 -18.45
CA ASN A 35 -9.11 3.05 -17.80
C ASN A 35 -8.41 4.14 -18.65
N ILE A 36 -9.19 4.88 -19.45
CA ILE A 36 -8.72 5.87 -20.44
C ILE A 36 -8.08 7.10 -19.81
N LEU A 37 -8.25 7.30 -18.51
CA LEU A 37 -7.73 8.44 -17.78
C LEU A 37 -6.46 8.11 -16.96
N MET A 38 -6.07 6.84 -16.85
CA MET A 38 -4.86 6.49 -16.10
C MET A 38 -3.62 7.03 -16.81
N PRO A 39 -2.77 7.80 -16.12
CA PRO A 39 -1.53 8.29 -16.71
C PRO A 39 -0.56 7.14 -17.02
N PRO A 40 0.28 7.26 -18.07
CA PRO A 40 1.16 6.19 -18.51
C PRO A 40 2.26 5.85 -17.49
N ASN A 41 2.64 6.80 -16.63
CA ASN A 41 3.82 6.71 -15.77
C ASN A 41 3.42 6.33 -14.35
N ARG A 42 2.95 5.10 -14.19
CA ARG A 42 2.63 4.46 -12.91
C ARG A 42 3.45 3.19 -12.81
N TYR A 43 4.00 2.92 -11.63
CA TYR A 43 5.00 1.87 -11.45
C TYR A 43 4.62 0.93 -10.32
N ILE A 44 4.90 -0.35 -10.51
CA ILE A 44 4.64 -1.38 -9.51
C ILE A 44 5.78 -2.40 -9.46
N THR A 45 5.91 -3.15 -8.38
CA THR A 45 6.80 -4.32 -8.38
C THR A 45 6.22 -5.49 -9.19
N ASP A 46 7.08 -6.35 -9.70
CA ASP A 46 6.69 -7.45 -10.60
C ASP A 46 5.69 -8.44 -10.00
N ASN A 47 5.71 -8.60 -8.68
CA ASN A 47 4.84 -9.44 -7.86
C ASN A 47 3.50 -8.80 -7.46
N ILE A 48 3.21 -7.60 -7.93
CA ILE A 48 1.88 -6.97 -7.88
C ILE A 48 1.22 -7.18 -9.25
N SER A 49 -0.01 -7.66 -9.26
CA SER A 49 -0.82 -7.69 -10.48
C SER A 49 -1.65 -6.42 -10.66
N CYS A 50 -1.98 -6.17 -11.92
CA CYS A 50 -2.87 -5.11 -12.37
C CYS A 50 -4.18 -5.75 -12.84
N PRO A 51 -5.35 -5.17 -12.56
CA PRO A 51 -6.59 -5.54 -13.23
C PRO A 51 -6.43 -5.48 -14.75
N GLN A 52 -6.99 -6.48 -15.43
CA GLN A 52 -6.92 -6.67 -16.87
C GLN A 52 -8.27 -6.37 -17.53
N GLY A 53 -8.33 -6.37 -18.86
CA GLY A 53 -9.58 -6.18 -19.62
C GLY A 53 -10.76 -6.94 -19.01
N LYS A 54 -11.89 -6.25 -18.83
CA LYS A 54 -13.14 -6.69 -18.18
C LYS A 54 -13.11 -6.85 -16.66
N SER A 55 -11.98 -6.64 -15.98
CA SER A 55 -11.79 -6.86 -14.53
C SER A 55 -12.89 -6.20 -13.72
N TRP A 56 -13.07 -4.87 -13.78
CA TRP A 56 -14.23 -4.23 -13.17
C TRP A 56 -15.09 -3.67 -14.30
N ILE A 57 -16.18 -4.36 -14.63
CA ILE A 57 -17.08 -3.98 -15.73
C ILE A 57 -17.96 -2.85 -15.21
N GLN A 58 -17.69 -1.60 -15.61
CA GLN A 58 -18.50 -0.47 -15.17
C GLN A 58 -19.95 -0.57 -15.69
N GLU A 59 -20.79 -1.27 -14.95
CA GLU A 59 -22.16 -0.80 -14.78
C GLU A 59 -22.07 0.50 -13.96
N LEU A 60 -22.92 1.49 -14.27
CA LEU A 60 -22.93 2.80 -13.59
C LEU A 60 -22.73 2.67 -12.07
N GLY A 61 -21.62 3.20 -11.53
CA GLY A 61 -21.33 3.22 -10.09
C GLY A 61 -20.20 2.33 -9.57
N GLN A 62 -19.44 1.65 -10.45
CA GLN A 62 -18.28 0.85 -10.01
C GLN A 62 -16.96 1.64 -9.97
N ASN A 63 -16.19 1.43 -8.91
CA ASN A 63 -14.87 2.01 -8.70
C ASN A 63 -13.77 1.05 -9.15
N VAL A 64 -12.91 1.54 -10.04
CA VAL A 64 -11.86 0.75 -10.69
C VAL A 64 -10.53 0.89 -9.96
N PHE A 65 -10.11 -0.16 -9.26
CA PHE A 65 -8.74 -0.23 -8.74
C PHE A 65 -7.76 -0.38 -9.88
N THR A 66 -6.63 0.34 -9.83
CA THR A 66 -5.62 0.14 -10.86
C THR A 66 -4.55 -0.86 -10.47
N ALA A 67 -4.23 -1.05 -9.19
CA ALA A 67 -3.29 -2.07 -8.75
C ALA A 67 -3.91 -2.90 -7.61
N ASN A 68 -3.50 -4.16 -7.51
CA ASN A 68 -3.95 -5.06 -6.45
C ASN A 68 -3.14 -4.81 -5.16
N VAL A 69 -3.38 -3.65 -4.55
CA VAL A 69 -2.72 -3.16 -3.34
C VAL A 69 -3.74 -2.49 -2.40
N PRO A 70 -3.44 -2.36 -1.09
CA PRO A 70 -4.25 -1.53 -0.20
C PRO A 70 -4.13 -0.05 -0.57
N LEU A 71 -5.25 0.67 -0.60
CA LEU A 71 -5.30 2.11 -0.92
C LEU A 71 -6.09 2.88 0.14
N ILE A 72 -5.66 4.08 0.50
CA ILE A 72 -6.53 5.01 1.22
C ILE A 72 -7.48 5.66 0.21
N SER A 73 -8.79 5.57 0.43
CA SER A 73 -9.77 6.08 -0.52
C SER A 73 -11.08 6.48 0.16
N THR A 74 -11.80 7.42 -0.45
CA THR A 74 -13.19 7.74 -0.09
C THR A 74 -14.11 6.55 -0.42
N TYR A 75 -15.40 6.63 -0.12
CA TYR A 75 -16.35 5.61 -0.55
C TYR A 75 -16.70 5.75 -2.04
N ASN A 76 -16.81 7.00 -2.51
CA ASN A 76 -16.93 7.36 -3.92
C ASN A 76 -15.64 8.07 -4.38
N PRO A 77 -14.64 7.32 -4.87
CA PRO A 77 -13.30 7.80 -5.17
C PRO A 77 -13.23 8.64 -6.44
N GLU A 78 -12.42 9.69 -6.36
CA GLU A 78 -11.89 10.33 -7.55
C GLU A 78 -10.88 9.40 -8.24
N PRO A 79 -10.79 9.43 -9.58
CA PRO A 79 -9.85 8.60 -10.31
C PRO A 79 -8.38 8.76 -9.86
N SER A 80 -7.96 9.97 -9.46
CA SER A 80 -6.58 10.24 -9.00
C SER A 80 -6.19 9.43 -7.76
N LEU A 81 -7.12 9.18 -6.84
CA LEU A 81 -6.87 8.36 -5.64
C LEU A 81 -6.60 6.89 -5.99
N LEU A 82 -7.15 6.41 -7.10
CA LEU A 82 -7.03 5.02 -7.52
C LEU A 82 -5.78 4.77 -8.37
N TRP A 83 -4.95 5.78 -8.61
CA TRP A 83 -3.76 5.73 -9.48
C TRP A 83 -2.46 6.02 -8.72
N PRO A 84 -2.01 5.11 -7.83
CA PRO A 84 -0.79 5.33 -7.08
C PRO A 84 0.42 5.45 -8.02
N ALA A 85 1.27 6.46 -7.79
CA ALA A 85 2.48 6.71 -8.60
C ALA A 85 3.44 5.50 -8.57
N LEU A 86 3.63 4.95 -7.37
CA LEU A 86 4.47 3.79 -7.11
C LEU A 86 3.79 2.87 -6.11
N SER A 87 3.77 1.57 -6.39
CA SER A 87 3.40 0.55 -5.41
C SER A 87 4.48 -0.53 -5.33
N LEU A 88 4.98 -0.81 -4.13
CA LEU A 88 5.99 -1.83 -3.88
C LEU A 88 5.40 -2.91 -2.97
N HIS A 89 5.80 -4.15 -3.17
CA HIS A 89 5.41 -5.27 -2.32
C HIS A 89 6.59 -6.19 -2.03
N THR A 90 6.83 -6.47 -0.75
CA THR A 90 7.75 -7.51 -0.28
C THR A 90 6.99 -8.52 0.56
N ARG A 91 7.00 -9.79 0.11
CA ARG A 91 6.52 -10.92 0.90
C ARG A 91 7.60 -11.35 1.89
N ILE A 92 7.26 -11.39 3.18
CA ILE A 92 8.14 -11.89 4.26
C ILE A 92 7.63 -13.26 4.70
N VAL A 93 8.52 -14.25 4.73
CA VAL A 93 8.26 -15.70 4.91
C VAL A 93 6.93 -16.04 5.63
N ASP A 94 6.09 -16.77 4.91
CA ASP A 94 4.87 -17.51 5.28
C ASP A 94 3.68 -16.76 5.91
N ASP A 95 3.84 -15.59 6.58
CA ASP A 95 2.68 -14.95 7.24
C ASP A 95 2.52 -13.42 7.03
N ALA A 96 3.54 -12.68 6.59
CA ALA A 96 3.42 -11.24 6.39
C ALA A 96 3.67 -10.73 4.96
N SER A 97 2.88 -9.74 4.53
CA SER A 97 3.08 -8.96 3.31
C SER A 97 3.26 -7.49 3.66
N VAL A 98 4.34 -6.87 3.18
CA VAL A 98 4.62 -5.44 3.41
C VAL A 98 4.50 -4.69 2.09
N TYR A 99 3.68 -3.65 2.08
CA TYR A 99 3.42 -2.79 0.94
C TYR A 99 3.94 -1.36 1.20
N PHE A 100 4.31 -0.68 0.12
CA PHE A 100 4.55 0.76 0.10
C PHE A 100 3.78 1.37 -1.06
N VAL A 101 2.97 2.40 -0.82
CA VAL A 101 2.04 2.95 -1.81
C VAL A 101 2.09 4.47 -1.77
N VAL A 102 2.29 5.09 -2.93
CA VAL A 102 2.34 6.55 -3.08
C VAL A 102 1.09 7.04 -3.82
N GLN A 103 0.22 7.80 -3.15
CA GLN A 103 -1.00 8.37 -3.72
C GLN A 103 -0.95 9.90 -3.70
N GLN A 104 -1.66 10.52 -4.65
CA GLN A 104 -1.91 11.95 -4.63
C GLN A 104 -3.07 12.23 -3.64
N LYS A 105 -2.97 13.29 -2.86
CA LYS A 105 -4.09 13.85 -2.11
C LYS A 105 -5.13 14.42 -3.06
N ILE A 106 -6.39 14.38 -2.65
CA ILE A 106 -7.45 15.08 -3.38
C ILE A 106 -7.39 16.59 -3.11
N ASP A 107 -7.81 17.37 -4.10
CA ASP A 107 -7.90 18.82 -4.01
C ASP A 107 -9.36 19.28 -3.95
N ARG A 108 -10.08 18.77 -2.95
CA ARG A 108 -11.41 19.28 -2.58
C ARG A 108 -11.73 19.07 -1.10
N GLU A 109 -12.67 19.85 -0.61
CA GLU A 109 -13.24 19.64 0.72
C GLU A 109 -14.03 18.31 0.76
N LEU A 110 -13.82 17.54 1.83
CA LEU A 110 -14.60 16.35 2.14
C LEU A 110 -15.69 16.67 3.15
N THR A 111 -16.90 16.22 2.86
CA THR A 111 -18.06 16.35 3.73
C THR A 111 -18.12 15.20 4.75
N LYS A 112 -19.11 15.25 5.65
CA LYS A 112 -19.46 14.12 6.53
C LYS A 112 -20.47 13.15 5.91
N GLY A 113 -20.76 13.30 4.61
CA GLY A 113 -21.65 12.40 3.87
C GLY A 113 -20.97 11.06 3.60
N ALA A 114 -21.78 10.01 3.41
CA ALA A 114 -21.27 8.65 3.22
C ALA A 114 -20.33 8.50 2.01
N GLU A 115 -20.51 9.31 0.97
CA GLU A 115 -19.64 9.32 -0.23
C GLU A 115 -18.19 9.71 0.10
N ASP A 116 -18.01 10.56 1.12
CA ASP A 116 -16.73 11.10 1.58
C ASP A 116 -16.16 10.34 2.79
N ASN A 117 -16.76 9.20 3.16
CA ASN A 117 -16.20 8.34 4.20
C ASN A 117 -14.89 7.72 3.71
N VAL A 118 -13.84 7.81 4.53
CA VAL A 118 -12.48 7.38 4.16
C VAL A 118 -12.04 6.19 5.00
N THR A 119 -11.49 5.17 4.34
CA THR A 119 -10.86 4.01 5.00
C THR A 119 -9.74 3.47 4.11
N VAL A 120 -8.98 2.49 4.61
CA VAL A 120 -8.07 1.71 3.77
C VAL A 120 -8.88 0.62 3.05
N LYS A 121 -8.88 0.64 1.72
CA LYS A 121 -9.55 -0.35 0.88
C LYS A 121 -8.60 -1.52 0.61
N TYR A 122 -9.00 -2.71 1.04
CA TYR A 122 -8.29 -3.97 0.74
C TYR A 122 -8.97 -4.79 -0.36
N HIS A 123 -10.08 -4.33 -0.94
CA HIS A 123 -10.88 -5.04 -1.94
C HIS A 123 -10.05 -5.54 -3.12
N ALA A 124 -9.12 -4.72 -3.63
CA ALA A 124 -8.25 -5.05 -4.75
C ALA A 124 -7.32 -6.26 -4.47
N LEU A 125 -7.15 -6.65 -3.20
CA LEU A 125 -6.36 -7.84 -2.86
C LEU A 125 -7.12 -9.15 -3.08
N ILE A 126 -8.45 -9.15 -3.04
CA ILE A 126 -9.29 -10.37 -3.03
C ILE A 126 -10.29 -10.45 -4.18
N ALA A 127 -10.53 -9.32 -4.85
CA ALA A 127 -11.44 -9.20 -5.97
C ALA A 127 -10.76 -8.54 -7.17
N ASP A 128 -10.98 -9.11 -8.35
CA ASP A 128 -10.57 -8.62 -9.67
C ASP A 128 -11.77 -8.18 -10.52
N GLY A 129 -12.99 -8.41 -10.04
CA GLY A 129 -14.27 -8.09 -10.67
C GLY A 129 -14.77 -8.92 -11.85
N ILE A 130 -13.97 -9.85 -12.41
CA ILE A 130 -14.44 -10.85 -13.39
C ILE A 130 -14.59 -12.20 -12.71
N ASN A 131 -13.49 -12.78 -12.24
CA ASN A 131 -13.43 -14.17 -11.80
C ASN A 131 -13.69 -14.30 -10.30
N THR A 132 -13.53 -13.20 -9.58
CA THR A 132 -13.43 -13.19 -8.12
C THR A 132 -14.34 -12.17 -7.43
N GLY A 133 -15.26 -11.54 -8.18
CA GLY A 133 -16.44 -10.89 -7.60
C GLY A 133 -16.41 -9.37 -7.59
N VAL A 134 -17.10 -8.80 -8.58
CA VAL A 134 -17.79 -7.49 -8.55
C VAL A 134 -19.09 -7.70 -9.33
N SER A 135 -19.01 -8.36 -10.50
CA SER A 135 -20.12 -8.70 -11.42
C SER A 135 -20.92 -9.99 -11.13
N GLU A 136 -20.45 -10.88 -10.25
CA GLU A 136 -21.19 -12.07 -9.78
C GLU A 136 -21.20 -12.10 -8.24
N PRO A 137 -22.27 -12.57 -7.57
CA PRO A 137 -22.36 -12.64 -6.10
C PRO A 137 -21.39 -13.70 -5.54
N ASN A 138 -20.12 -13.32 -5.45
CA ASN A 138 -19.08 -14.08 -4.80
C ASN A 138 -18.83 -13.40 -3.45
N ASN A 139 -19.46 -13.91 -2.39
CA ASN A 139 -19.32 -13.41 -1.01
C ASN A 139 -17.91 -13.66 -0.46
N LYS A 140 -16.89 -13.04 -1.06
CA LYS A 140 -15.52 -13.07 -0.56
C LYS A 140 -15.40 -12.07 0.59
N ILE A 141 -15.05 -12.58 1.76
CA ILE A 141 -15.00 -11.77 2.97
C ILE A 141 -13.62 -11.89 3.62
N LEU A 142 -12.80 -10.85 3.49
CA LEU A 142 -11.56 -10.75 4.25
C LEU A 142 -11.87 -10.08 5.59
N LYS A 143 -11.67 -10.82 6.69
CA LYS A 143 -11.85 -10.31 8.06
C LYS A 143 -10.53 -10.18 8.77
N GLY A 144 -10.45 -9.26 9.71
CA GLY A 144 -9.27 -9.13 10.56
C GLY A 144 -9.39 -8.07 11.63
N LYS A 145 -8.26 -7.88 12.32
CA LYS A 145 -8.04 -6.75 13.21
C LYS A 145 -7.23 -5.69 12.48
N PHE A 146 -7.76 -4.48 12.41
CA PHE A 146 -7.19 -3.38 11.65
C PHE A 146 -6.77 -2.24 12.56
N ASN A 147 -5.61 -1.64 12.29
CA ASN A 147 -5.13 -0.46 12.98
C ASN A 147 -4.41 0.50 12.01
N ILE A 148 -4.37 1.78 12.40
CA ILE A 148 -3.67 2.85 11.69
C ILE A 148 -2.75 3.57 12.66
N SER A 149 -1.53 3.84 12.25
CA SER A 149 -0.55 4.63 13.00
C SER A 149 0.18 5.65 12.13
N ASP A 150 0.80 6.63 12.77
CA ASP A 150 1.69 7.60 12.11
C ASP A 150 3.07 6.98 11.80
N ARG A 151 3.95 7.78 11.18
CA ARG A 151 5.35 7.42 10.90
C ARG A 151 6.18 7.02 12.13
N ASN A 152 5.76 7.41 13.32
CA ASN A 152 6.44 7.11 14.59
C ASN A 152 5.78 5.93 15.33
N SER A 153 4.87 5.20 14.68
CA SER A 153 4.08 4.12 15.28
C SER A 153 3.14 4.57 16.40
N HIS A 154 2.80 5.86 16.49
CA HIS A 154 1.71 6.31 17.34
C HIS A 154 0.39 5.94 16.69
N THR A 155 -0.45 5.22 17.42
CA THR A 155 -1.77 4.83 16.95
C THR A 155 -2.62 6.07 16.70
N LEU A 156 -3.20 6.17 15.50
CA LEU A 156 -4.05 7.28 15.06
C LEU A 156 -5.54 7.06 15.34
N THR A 157 -5.92 5.85 15.73
CA THR A 157 -7.29 5.47 16.12
C THR A 157 -7.32 4.94 17.55
N SER A 158 -8.42 4.34 18.00
CA SER A 158 -8.53 3.75 19.34
C SER A 158 -7.79 2.41 19.51
N GLY A 159 -6.92 2.04 18.56
CA GLY A 159 -6.24 0.74 18.50
C GLY A 159 -6.90 -0.21 17.51
N TYR A 160 -6.54 -1.50 17.60
CA TYR A 160 -7.09 -2.51 16.71
C TYR A 160 -8.60 -2.64 16.85
N ARG A 161 -9.30 -2.54 15.72
CA ARG A 161 -10.75 -2.76 15.59
C ARG A 161 -11.03 -3.91 14.64
N ASP A 162 -12.22 -4.49 14.73
CA ASP A 162 -12.68 -5.44 13.72
C ASP A 162 -12.89 -4.71 12.39
N MET A 163 -12.43 -5.35 11.32
CA MET A 163 -12.62 -4.89 9.95
C MET A 163 -13.12 -6.05 9.10
N GLU A 164 -14.11 -5.77 8.27
CA GLU A 164 -14.71 -6.75 7.36
C GLU A 164 -14.78 -6.16 5.95
N ILE A 165 -13.97 -6.74 5.07
CA ILE A 165 -13.88 -6.35 3.67
C ILE A 165 -14.67 -7.35 2.84
N ILE A 166 -15.82 -6.91 2.35
CA ILE A 166 -16.72 -7.71 1.54
C ILE A 166 -16.63 -7.20 0.10
N ALA A 167 -16.31 -8.08 -0.84
CA ALA A 167 -16.45 -7.83 -2.27
C ALA A 167 -17.79 -8.43 -2.73
N HIS A 168 -18.83 -7.62 -2.89
CA HIS A 168 -20.16 -8.06 -3.36
C HIS A 168 -20.87 -6.93 -4.10
N ASP A 169 -21.80 -7.29 -5.00
CA ASP A 169 -22.81 -6.40 -5.58
C ASP A 169 -22.28 -5.07 -6.16
N ASN A 170 -21.13 -5.07 -6.81
CA ASN A 170 -20.52 -3.86 -7.37
C ASN A 170 -20.20 -2.75 -6.35
N LEU A 171 -20.39 -3.01 -5.05
CA LEU A 171 -20.27 -2.04 -3.97
C LEU A 171 -19.17 -2.47 -3.01
N TRP A 172 -18.45 -1.47 -2.52
CA TRP A 172 -17.53 -1.69 -1.41
C TRP A 172 -18.35 -1.96 -0.16
N SER A 173 -17.86 -2.83 0.74
CA SER A 173 -18.42 -2.97 2.08
C SER A 173 -18.69 -1.58 2.68
N GLY A 174 -19.77 -1.49 3.48
CA GLY A 174 -20.42 -0.24 3.91
C GLY A 174 -19.44 0.79 4.47
N PRO A 175 -19.86 2.06 4.58
CA PRO A 175 -18.94 3.17 4.60
C PRO A 175 -18.26 3.31 5.97
N GLU A 176 -17.23 2.49 6.22
CA GLU A 176 -16.25 2.68 7.26
C GLU A 176 -15.62 4.06 7.09
N ASN A 177 -15.44 4.76 8.19
CA ASN A 177 -14.93 6.12 8.18
C ASN A 177 -13.93 6.33 9.31
N ASP A 178 -12.68 6.54 8.92
CA ASP A 178 -11.62 7.04 9.76
C ASP A 178 -11.51 8.55 9.57
N ASP A 179 -12.05 9.32 10.53
CA ASP A 179 -12.03 10.79 10.47
C ASP A 179 -10.59 11.34 10.31
N VAL A 180 -9.61 10.68 10.92
CA VAL A 180 -8.19 11.02 10.77
C VAL A 180 -7.68 10.84 9.34
N LEU A 181 -8.13 9.78 8.64
CA LEU A 181 -7.77 9.59 7.24
C LEU A 181 -8.50 10.59 6.34
N ARG A 182 -9.76 10.93 6.66
CA ARG A 182 -10.50 11.98 5.94
C ARG A 182 -9.79 13.32 6.01
N GLU A 183 -9.21 13.67 7.15
CA GLU A 183 -8.44 14.90 7.30
C GLU A 183 -7.10 14.86 6.55
N MET A 184 -6.45 13.68 6.45
CA MET A 184 -5.13 13.53 5.83
C MET A 184 -5.17 13.38 4.30
N ILE A 185 -6.22 12.75 3.75
CA ILE A 185 -6.29 12.42 2.32
C ILE A 185 -6.52 13.64 1.42
N THR A 186 -6.97 14.76 1.97
CA THR A 186 -7.24 15.99 1.22
C THR A 186 -6.27 17.11 1.55
N SER A 187 -5.82 17.81 0.52
CA SER A 187 -5.01 19.04 0.63
C SER A 187 -5.82 20.21 1.23
N TYR A 188 -7.15 20.11 1.28
CA TYR A 188 -8.02 21.14 1.85
C TYR A 188 -7.85 21.27 3.37
N THR A 189 -7.79 20.14 4.09
CA THR A 189 -7.59 20.10 5.55
C THR A 189 -6.14 19.84 5.95
N SER A 190 -5.36 19.13 5.11
CA SER A 190 -3.96 18.79 5.38
C SER A 190 -3.10 19.06 4.15
N LYS A 191 -2.51 20.27 4.09
CA LYS A 191 -1.70 20.72 2.94
C LYS A 191 -0.37 19.98 2.79
N ASP A 192 0.23 19.60 3.91
CA ASP A 192 1.53 18.93 3.91
C ASP A 192 1.36 17.46 3.55
N ASN A 193 2.43 16.84 3.05
CA ASN A 193 2.44 15.40 2.77
C ASN A 193 2.22 14.58 4.05
N SER A 194 1.74 13.35 3.90
CA SER A 194 1.44 12.48 5.05
C SER A 194 2.01 11.09 4.83
N VAL A 195 2.56 10.49 5.89
CA VAL A 195 3.05 9.11 5.90
C VAL A 195 2.27 8.35 6.98
N ILE A 196 1.54 7.32 6.56
CA ILE A 196 0.58 6.58 7.36
C ILE A 196 0.93 5.10 7.26
N ILE A 197 0.83 4.38 8.38
CA ILE A 197 1.00 2.94 8.41
C ILE A 197 -0.37 2.32 8.71
N SER A 198 -0.81 1.40 7.87
CA SER A 198 -1.99 0.58 8.13
C SER A 198 -1.58 -0.88 8.31
N GLU A 199 -2.14 -1.56 9.30
CA GLU A 199 -1.91 -2.98 9.55
C GLU A 199 -3.24 -3.72 9.64
N LEU A 200 -3.38 -4.80 8.87
CA LEU A 200 -4.50 -5.72 8.91
C LEU A 200 -4.00 -7.12 9.29
N LEU A 201 -4.36 -7.55 10.50
CA LEU A 201 -4.15 -8.92 10.97
C LEU A 201 -5.32 -9.77 10.50
N VAL A 202 -5.08 -10.55 9.45
CA VAL A 202 -6.09 -11.36 8.76
C VAL A 202 -6.49 -12.56 9.63
N SER A 203 -7.81 -12.73 9.79
CA SER A 203 -8.43 -13.85 10.49
C SER A 203 -8.20 -15.19 9.78
N ASP A 204 -8.46 -16.29 10.47
CA ASP A 204 -8.61 -17.61 9.83
C ASP A 204 -9.99 -17.77 9.18
N ASP A 205 -10.99 -17.00 9.61
CA ASP A 205 -12.33 -16.94 9.01
C ASP A 205 -12.36 -15.95 7.83
N THR A 206 -11.82 -16.35 6.68
CA THR A 206 -11.78 -15.50 5.47
C THR A 206 -12.86 -15.84 4.44
N GLN A 207 -13.89 -16.64 4.77
CA GLN A 207 -15.04 -17.01 3.90
C GLN A 207 -14.78 -16.88 2.37
N ASN A 208 -13.94 -17.75 1.83
CA ASN A 208 -13.56 -17.82 0.40
C ASN A 208 -12.77 -16.63 -0.18
N ALA A 209 -12.21 -15.74 0.65
CA ALA A 209 -11.32 -14.67 0.23
C ALA A 209 -9.91 -15.22 -0.03
N ASP A 210 -9.72 -15.79 -1.21
CA ASP A 210 -8.40 -16.02 -1.77
C ASP A 210 -7.84 -14.71 -2.34
N PHE A 211 -6.56 -14.45 -2.05
CA PHE A 211 -5.83 -13.33 -2.62
C PHE A 211 -5.65 -13.49 -4.13
N ILE A 212 -5.81 -12.41 -4.88
CA ILE A 212 -5.62 -12.37 -6.34
C ILE A 212 -4.19 -12.69 -6.72
N ASP A 213 -3.23 -12.06 -6.01
CA ASP A 213 -1.81 -12.33 -6.20
C ASP A 213 -1.41 -13.60 -5.45
N PRO A 214 -0.97 -14.67 -6.14
CA PRO A 214 -0.62 -15.94 -5.49
C PRO A 214 0.52 -15.81 -4.47
N THR A 215 1.37 -14.79 -4.63
CA THR A 215 2.43 -14.41 -3.69
C THR A 215 1.91 -14.05 -2.29
N ASN A 216 0.64 -13.65 -2.17
CA ASN A 216 -0.02 -13.35 -0.90
C ASN A 216 -0.73 -14.55 -0.28
N SER A 217 -0.66 -15.74 -0.89
CA SER A 217 -1.25 -16.93 -0.30
C SER A 217 -0.73 -17.15 1.13
N GLY A 218 -1.65 -17.43 2.05
CA GLY A 218 -1.36 -17.64 3.46
C GLY A 218 -1.01 -16.39 4.28
N THR A 219 -1.06 -15.18 3.70
CA THR A 219 -0.77 -13.95 4.45
C THR A 219 -1.77 -13.75 5.60
N LYS A 220 -1.22 -13.52 6.80
CA LYS A 220 -1.93 -13.25 8.06
C LYS A 220 -1.69 -11.83 8.59
N ASP A 221 -0.69 -11.14 8.07
CA ASP A 221 -0.35 -9.79 8.47
C ASP A 221 -0.07 -8.94 7.22
N ILE A 222 -0.90 -7.95 6.95
CA ILE A 222 -0.75 -7.03 5.83
C ILE A 222 -0.40 -5.66 6.39
N ILE A 223 0.84 -5.24 6.18
CA ILE A 223 1.33 -3.92 6.60
C ILE A 223 1.49 -3.06 5.35
N THR A 224 1.01 -1.83 5.37
CA THR A 224 1.16 -0.88 4.25
C THR A 224 1.64 0.46 4.75
N ILE A 225 2.71 0.95 4.14
CA ILE A 225 3.20 2.31 4.31
C ILE A 225 2.58 3.13 3.17
N HIS A 226 1.62 3.99 3.52
CA HIS A 226 0.99 4.92 2.61
C HIS A 226 1.70 6.27 2.66
N VAL A 227 2.07 6.80 1.50
CA VAL A 227 2.56 8.16 1.34
C VAL A 227 1.54 8.94 0.54
N LEU A 228 0.93 9.94 1.16
CA LEU A 228 -0.04 10.84 0.55
C LEU A 228 0.64 12.17 0.24
N LEU A 229 0.79 12.47 -1.05
CA LEU A 229 1.49 13.66 -1.52
C LEU A 229 0.51 14.76 -1.94
N ASN A 230 0.82 16.02 -1.64
CA ASN A 230 0.18 17.14 -2.32
C ASN A 230 0.48 17.09 -3.84
N GLU A 231 -0.29 17.81 -4.65
CA GLU A 231 -0.18 17.77 -6.11
C GLU A 231 1.23 18.08 -6.61
N LYS A 232 1.85 19.16 -6.11
CA LYS A 232 3.19 19.59 -6.53
C LYS A 232 4.24 18.50 -6.30
N ASP A 233 4.26 17.92 -5.10
CA ASP A 233 5.23 16.89 -4.75
C ASP A 233 4.92 15.58 -5.48
N PHE A 234 3.65 15.26 -5.70
CA PHE A 234 3.26 14.10 -6.50
C PHE A 234 3.77 14.20 -7.95
N GLU A 235 3.56 15.35 -8.61
CA GLU A 235 4.05 15.60 -9.97
C GLU A 235 5.59 15.58 -10.05
N SER A 236 6.26 16.17 -9.05
CA SER A 236 7.72 16.13 -8.95
C SER A 236 8.22 14.70 -8.79
N PHE A 237 7.57 13.89 -7.94
CA PHE A 237 7.95 12.49 -7.74
C PHE A 237 7.78 11.64 -9.01
N VAL A 238 6.66 11.80 -9.72
CA VAL A 238 6.43 11.13 -11.01
C VAL A 238 7.52 11.51 -12.01
N THR A 239 7.86 12.80 -12.09
CA THR A 239 8.93 13.31 -12.96
C THR A 239 10.30 12.73 -12.60
N ASP A 240 10.62 12.63 -11.31
CA ASP A 240 11.86 12.00 -10.84
C ASP A 240 11.93 10.54 -11.31
N MET A 241 10.89 9.74 -11.07
CA MET A 241 10.88 8.32 -11.47
C MET A 241 11.14 8.12 -12.97
N ASP A 242 10.56 8.99 -13.80
CA ASP A 242 10.76 8.96 -15.26
C ASP A 242 12.19 9.35 -15.64
N ASN A 243 12.73 10.43 -15.06
CA ASN A 243 14.09 10.91 -15.32
C ASN A 243 15.15 9.87 -14.93
N TYR A 244 14.93 9.16 -13.83
CA TYR A 244 15.82 8.11 -13.35
C TYR A 244 15.57 6.75 -14.02
N GLN A 245 14.62 6.66 -14.95
CA GLN A 245 14.27 5.41 -15.65
C GLN A 245 14.10 4.25 -14.66
N ILE A 246 13.21 4.42 -13.68
CA ILE A 246 13.01 3.51 -12.53
C ILE A 246 12.90 2.01 -12.89
N THR A 247 12.50 1.67 -14.11
CA THR A 247 12.40 0.28 -14.60
C THR A 247 13.72 -0.33 -15.08
N LYS A 248 14.78 0.47 -15.21
CA LYS A 248 16.11 0.05 -15.68
C LYS A 248 17.20 0.25 -14.62
N ASP A 249 16.94 1.08 -13.61
CA ASP A 249 17.89 1.39 -12.54
C ASP A 249 17.37 0.91 -11.19
N ASP A 250 17.82 -0.27 -10.78
CA ASP A 250 17.48 -0.88 -9.48
C ASP A 250 18.06 -0.09 -8.28
N SER A 251 18.86 0.95 -8.52
CA SER A 251 19.40 1.83 -7.47
C SER A 251 18.55 3.07 -7.20
N PHE A 252 17.51 3.35 -8.01
CA PHE A 252 16.66 4.53 -7.85
C PHE A 252 16.15 4.70 -6.42
N LEU A 253 15.57 3.67 -5.81
CA LEU A 253 14.99 3.75 -4.47
C LEU A 253 16.03 4.06 -3.38
N GLU A 254 17.22 3.46 -3.48
CA GLU A 254 18.31 3.72 -2.55
C GLU A 254 18.88 5.14 -2.74
N ASN A 255 19.02 5.59 -3.99
CA ASN A 255 19.45 6.95 -4.30
C ASN A 255 18.43 7.99 -3.82
N TYR A 256 17.13 7.72 -3.99
CA TYR A 256 16.07 8.60 -3.52
C TYR A 256 16.08 8.73 -1.99
N LEU A 257 16.27 7.60 -1.29
CA LEU A 257 16.33 7.55 0.17
C LEU A 257 17.43 8.44 0.75
N VAL A 258 18.61 8.47 0.11
CA VAL A 258 19.78 9.24 0.58
C VAL A 258 19.88 10.67 0.01
N ASN A 259 19.07 11.01 -1.01
CA ASN A 259 19.09 12.34 -1.62
C ASN A 259 18.37 13.37 -0.74
N GLU A 260 19.11 14.28 -0.12
CA GLU A 260 18.56 15.31 0.77
C GLU A 260 17.59 16.29 0.09
N ASN A 261 17.68 16.44 -1.23
CA ASN A 261 16.80 17.31 -2.00
C ASN A 261 15.52 16.60 -2.49
N ALA A 262 15.40 15.29 -2.26
CA ALA A 262 14.22 14.54 -2.64
C ALA A 262 13.05 14.81 -1.68
N ILE A 263 11.83 14.47 -2.09
CA ILE A 263 10.62 14.71 -1.29
C ILE A 263 10.71 13.96 0.05
N GLU A 264 10.69 14.71 1.16
CA GLU A 264 10.89 14.18 2.51
C GLU A 264 9.94 13.03 2.83
N ALA A 265 8.65 13.18 2.54
CA ALA A 265 7.65 12.15 2.82
C ALA A 265 7.90 10.82 2.08
N ILE A 266 8.47 10.88 0.87
CA ILE A 266 8.86 9.66 0.13
C ILE A 266 10.08 9.03 0.80
N ARG A 267 11.07 9.82 1.19
CA ARG A 267 12.27 9.32 1.90
C ARG A 267 11.89 8.65 3.21
N ASP A 268 11.07 9.33 4.01
CA ASP A 268 10.56 8.81 5.28
C ASP A 268 9.78 7.51 5.07
N GLY A 269 8.87 7.49 4.09
CA GLY A 269 8.09 6.31 3.77
C GLY A 269 8.95 5.13 3.29
N LEU A 270 9.97 5.37 2.45
CA LEU A 270 10.91 4.34 2.00
C LEU A 270 11.78 3.82 3.15
N ALA A 271 12.25 4.72 4.03
CA ALA A 271 13.00 4.34 5.23
C ALA A 271 12.15 3.43 6.13
N LEU A 272 10.89 3.80 6.36
CA LEU A 272 9.94 3.01 7.14
C LEU A 272 9.66 1.67 6.48
N TYR A 273 9.44 1.62 5.17
CA TYR A 273 9.21 0.39 4.44
C TYR A 273 10.40 -0.58 4.57
N LYS A 274 11.63 -0.07 4.39
CA LYS A 274 12.87 -0.84 4.60
C LYS A 274 13.00 -1.35 6.03
N ASN A 275 12.74 -0.50 7.02
CA ASN A 275 12.79 -0.86 8.43
C ASN A 275 11.72 -1.89 8.80
N MET A 276 10.52 -1.78 8.21
CA MET A 276 9.41 -2.70 8.46
C MET A 276 9.71 -4.10 7.93
N ILE A 277 10.30 -4.20 6.74
CA ILE A 277 10.79 -5.47 6.18
C ILE A 277 11.73 -6.17 7.16
N VAL A 278 12.72 -5.44 7.68
CA VAL A 278 13.70 -5.98 8.64
C VAL A 278 13.04 -6.36 9.96
N TYR A 279 12.17 -5.50 10.49
CA TYR A 279 11.44 -5.75 11.73
C TYR A 279 10.60 -7.03 11.66
N VAL A 280 9.82 -7.18 10.60
CA VAL A 280 8.95 -8.35 10.39
C VAL A 280 9.78 -9.62 10.21
N LYS A 281 10.89 -9.58 9.44
CA LYS A 281 11.82 -10.71 9.31
C LYS A 281 12.32 -11.18 10.66
N ASN A 282 12.82 -10.26 11.49
CA ASN A 282 13.33 -10.57 12.83
C ASN A 282 12.25 -11.16 13.75
N ARG A 283 11.01 -10.66 13.66
CA ARG A 283 9.86 -11.17 14.41
C ARG A 283 9.54 -12.63 14.04
N VAL A 284 9.58 -12.98 12.75
CA VAL A 284 9.35 -14.34 12.25
C VAL A 284 10.47 -15.29 12.66
N GLU A 285 11.74 -14.89 12.53
CA GLU A 285 12.88 -15.70 12.94
C GLU A 285 12.84 -16.03 14.44
N THR A 286 12.48 -15.06 15.27
CA THR A 286 12.36 -15.27 16.73
C THR A 286 11.25 -16.27 17.08
N LYS A 287 10.15 -16.31 16.30
CA LYS A 287 9.06 -17.29 16.50
C LYS A 287 9.51 -18.72 16.13
N LYS A 288 10.40 -18.89 15.15
CA LYS A 288 10.88 -20.23 14.71
C LYS A 288 11.86 -20.90 15.69
N VAL A 289 12.46 -20.13 16.60
CA VAL A 289 13.46 -20.62 17.58
C VAL A 289 12.82 -21.05 18.90
N LYS A 290 11.53 -20.78 19.11
CA LYS A 290 10.75 -21.22 20.28
C LYS A 290 9.95 -22.47 19.99
#